data_AF-A0A2V6H123-F1
#
_entry.id   AF-A0A2V6H123-F1
#
_cell.length_a   1.000
_cell.length_b   1.000
_cell.length_c   1.000
_cell.angle_alpha   90.00
_cell.angle_beta   90.00
_cell.angle_gamma   90.00
#
_symmetry.space_group_name_H-M   'P 1'
#
loop_
_entity.id
_entity.type
_entity.pdbx_description
1 polymer ?
#
loop_
_entity_poly.entity_id
_entity_poly.type
_entity_poly.pdbx_seq_one_letter_code
_entity_poly.pdbx_strand_id
1 'polypeptide(L)'
;MTEATMSNVSDGLKEFISGYATKSPDKKFHIPFQRKDLALDLVKVHDDRLSSLGGNKYFACVDMKGTDGRLYDIDFLMVVKPAQLTVTETSVHKINGKPLYNWKEEKGVWKKVKV
;
A
#
# COMPACT_ATOMS: atom_id res chain seq x y z
N MET A 1 -13.47 22.22 -1.95
CA MET A 1 -12.44 21.23 -1.58
C MET A 1 -12.36 20.24 -2.71
N THR A 2 -11.29 20.24 -3.49
CA THR A 2 -11.12 19.29 -4.60
C THR A 2 -10.70 17.96 -4.00
N GLU A 3 -11.55 16.94 -4.15
CA GLU A 3 -11.18 15.57 -3.80
C GLU A 3 -9.97 15.13 -4.65
N ALA A 4 -9.09 14.31 -4.08
CA ALA A 4 -7.95 13.78 -4.81
C ALA A 4 -8.43 12.82 -5.90
N THR A 5 -7.88 12.93 -7.11
CA THR A 5 -8.17 11.95 -8.17
C THR A 5 -7.39 10.66 -7.92
N MET A 6 -7.93 9.53 -8.41
CA MET A 6 -7.26 8.23 -8.29
C MET A 6 -5.86 8.23 -8.92
N SER A 7 -5.67 8.95 -10.05
CA SER A 7 -4.36 9.10 -10.69
C SER A 7 -3.36 9.81 -9.78
N ASN A 8 -3.76 10.94 -9.15
CA ASN A 8 -2.85 11.68 -8.27
C ASN A 8 -2.42 10.85 -7.06
N VAL A 9 -3.31 9.99 -6.57
CA VAL A 9 -3.00 9.08 -5.49
C VAL A 9 -2.00 7.99 -5.92
N SER A 10 -2.24 7.36 -7.07
CA SER A 10 -1.34 6.33 -7.60
C SER A 10 0.07 6.87 -7.81
N ASP A 11 0.19 8.05 -8.42
CA ASP A 11 1.48 8.69 -8.69
C ASP A 11 2.17 9.09 -7.39
N GLY A 12 1.46 9.71 -6.45
CA GLY A 12 2.00 10.04 -5.13
C GLY A 12 2.46 8.82 -4.34
N LEU A 13 1.80 7.66 -4.50
CA LEU A 13 2.23 6.41 -3.87
C LEU A 13 3.50 5.84 -4.52
N LYS A 14 3.62 5.88 -5.86
CA LYS A 14 4.84 5.49 -6.57
C LYS A 14 6.02 6.38 -6.19
N GLU A 15 5.79 7.68 -6.08
CA GLU A 15 6.79 8.65 -5.60
C GLU A 15 7.19 8.38 -4.16
N PHE A 16 6.23 8.07 -3.27
CA PHE A 16 6.53 7.69 -1.90
C PHE A 16 7.42 6.44 -1.84
N ILE A 17 7.05 5.37 -2.56
CA ILE A 17 7.77 4.09 -2.55
C ILE A 17 9.19 4.28 -3.11
N SER A 18 9.34 4.95 -4.26
CA SER A 18 10.65 5.20 -4.87
C SER A 18 11.51 6.17 -4.04
N GLY A 19 10.92 7.21 -3.48
CA GLY A 19 11.59 8.16 -2.59
C GLY A 19 12.04 7.54 -1.27
N TYR A 20 11.31 6.53 -0.77
CA TYR A 20 11.75 5.73 0.37
C TYR A 20 12.87 4.77 -0.04
N ALA A 21 12.69 4.06 -1.16
CA ALA A 21 13.65 3.08 -1.65
C ALA A 21 15.01 3.72 -1.96
N THR A 22 15.04 4.87 -2.63
CA THR A 22 16.29 5.59 -2.95
C THR A 22 17.12 6.02 -1.74
N LYS A 23 16.51 6.10 -0.55
CA LYS A 23 17.20 6.42 0.71
C LYS A 23 17.79 5.19 1.39
N SER A 24 17.38 3.99 0.99
CA SER A 24 17.92 2.73 1.51
C SER A 24 19.23 2.36 0.80
N PRO A 25 20.19 1.68 1.47
CA PRO A 25 21.46 1.27 0.85
C PRO A 25 21.31 0.30 -0.33
N ASP A 26 20.29 -0.55 -0.30
CA ASP A 26 20.02 -1.57 -1.35
C ASP A 26 18.97 -1.11 -2.38
N LYS A 27 18.51 0.14 -2.27
CA LYS A 27 17.50 0.77 -3.13
C LYS A 27 16.14 0.06 -3.10
N LYS A 28 15.75 -0.51 -1.96
CA LYS A 28 14.48 -1.23 -1.77
C LYS A 28 13.55 -0.54 -0.79
N PHE A 29 12.26 -0.85 -0.92
CA PHE A 29 11.27 -0.44 0.06
C PHE A 29 11.28 -1.40 1.24
N HIS A 30 11.47 -0.89 2.46
CA HIS A 30 11.57 -1.71 3.67
C HIS A 30 10.31 -1.61 4.53
N ILE A 31 9.76 -2.76 4.93
CA ILE A 31 8.69 -2.83 5.94
C ILE A 31 8.97 -3.91 6.99
N PRO A 32 8.63 -3.67 8.26
CA PRO A 32 8.65 -4.71 9.27
C PRO A 32 7.50 -5.69 9.05
N PHE A 33 7.79 -6.98 9.09
CA PHE A 33 6.80 -8.04 9.03
C PHE A 33 7.27 -9.28 9.80
N GLN A 34 6.47 -9.74 10.78
CA GLN A 34 6.77 -10.94 11.58
C GLN A 34 8.20 -10.99 12.14
N ARG A 35 8.66 -9.87 12.74
CA ARG A 35 10.04 -9.69 13.28
C ARG A 35 11.15 -9.75 12.23
N LYS A 36 10.80 -9.69 10.94
CA LYS A 36 11.73 -9.53 9.83
C LYS A 36 11.58 -8.15 9.24
N ASP A 37 12.61 -7.73 8.54
CA ASP A 37 12.59 -6.56 7.68
C ASP A 37 12.51 -7.04 6.23
N LEU A 38 11.41 -6.73 5.54
CA LEU A 38 11.19 -7.13 4.16
C LEU A 38 11.76 -6.06 3.24
N ALA A 39 12.76 -6.43 2.43
CA ALA A 39 13.27 -5.59 1.36
C ALA A 39 12.51 -5.90 0.06
N LEU A 40 11.81 -4.90 -0.47
CA LEU A 40 10.80 -5.06 -1.51
C LEU A 40 11.08 -4.18 -2.74
N ASP A 41 10.91 -4.77 -3.93
CA ASP A 41 10.86 -4.05 -5.20
C ASP A 41 9.41 -3.83 -5.63
N LEU A 42 9.09 -2.61 -6.06
CA LEU A 42 7.78 -2.29 -6.63
C LEU A 42 7.56 -3.05 -7.94
N VAL A 43 6.46 -3.81 -8.00
CA VAL A 43 6.01 -4.47 -9.22
C VAL A 43 4.86 -3.69 -9.86
N LYS A 44 3.78 -3.44 -9.10
CA LYS A 44 2.60 -2.77 -9.64
C LYS A 44 1.75 -2.13 -8.56
N VAL A 45 1.30 -0.89 -8.78
CA VAL A 45 0.20 -0.28 -8.01
C VAL A 45 -1.12 -0.64 -8.70
N HIS A 46 -2.08 -1.21 -7.97
CA HIS A 46 -3.40 -1.52 -8.51
C HIS A 46 -4.32 -0.31 -8.41
N ASP A 47 -4.40 0.46 -9.49
CA ASP A 47 -5.27 1.64 -9.59
C ASP A 47 -6.76 1.27 -9.44
N ASP A 48 -7.13 0.06 -9.86
CA ASP A 48 -8.47 -0.52 -9.72
C ASP A 48 -8.83 -0.89 -8.28
N ARG A 49 -7.83 -1.01 -7.39
CA ARG A 49 -8.00 -1.34 -5.97
C ARG A 49 -7.77 -0.17 -5.04
N LEU A 50 -7.73 1.03 -5.60
CA LEU A 50 -7.68 2.25 -4.82
C LEU A 50 -9.08 2.56 -4.28
N SER A 51 -9.26 2.48 -2.97
CA SER A 51 -10.55 2.65 -2.31
C SER A 51 -10.50 3.73 -1.23
N SER A 52 -11.59 4.49 -1.08
CA SER A 52 -11.75 5.40 0.06
C SER A 52 -12.16 4.62 1.30
N LEU A 53 -11.57 4.99 2.45
CA LEU A 53 -11.97 4.54 3.78
C LEU A 53 -12.81 5.61 4.53
N GLY A 54 -13.16 6.70 3.83
CA GLY A 54 -13.85 7.87 4.39
C GLY A 54 -12.90 8.86 5.07
N GLY A 55 -13.32 10.14 5.15
CA GLY A 55 -12.58 11.18 5.87
C GLY A 55 -11.15 11.41 5.36
N ASN A 56 -10.97 11.49 4.03
CA ASN A 56 -9.68 11.64 3.34
C ASN A 56 -8.70 10.48 3.52
N LYS A 57 -9.16 9.34 4.06
CA LYS A 57 -8.37 8.12 4.14
C LYS A 57 -8.62 7.27 2.91
N TYR A 58 -7.56 6.69 2.40
CA TYR A 58 -7.56 5.85 1.21
C TYR A 58 -6.72 4.61 1.47
N PHE A 59 -6.98 3.60 0.65
CA PHE A 59 -6.31 2.32 0.68
C PHE A 59 -5.91 1.92 -0.74
N ALA A 60 -4.66 1.53 -0.94
CA ALA A 60 -4.17 0.95 -2.19
C ALA A 60 -3.43 -0.38 -1.95
N CYS A 61 -3.70 -1.37 -2.80
CA CYS A 61 -2.97 -2.64 -2.83
C CYS A 61 -1.83 -2.52 -3.84
N VAL A 62 -0.62 -2.91 -3.44
CA VAL A 62 0.57 -2.82 -4.29
C VAL A 62 1.27 -4.17 -4.33
N ASP A 63 1.52 -4.67 -5.54
CA ASP A 63 2.32 -5.87 -5.75
C ASP A 63 3.80 -5.51 -5.59
N MET A 64 4.48 -6.29 -4.77
CA MET A 64 5.88 -6.13 -4.43
C MET A 64 6.60 -7.48 -4.55
N LYS A 65 7.87 -7.46 -4.95
CA LYS A 65 8.72 -8.64 -4.98
C LYS A 65 9.76 -8.57 -3.88
N GLY A 66 9.80 -9.60 -3.02
CA GLY A 66 10.83 -9.73 -2.00
C GLY A 66 12.13 -10.32 -2.51
N THR A 67 13.22 -10.02 -1.82
CA THR A 67 14.54 -10.63 -2.07
C THR A 67 14.56 -12.15 -1.83
N ASP A 68 13.59 -12.67 -1.08
CA ASP A 68 13.35 -14.10 -0.88
C ASP A 68 12.62 -14.78 -2.06
N GLY A 69 12.38 -14.04 -3.15
CA GLY A 69 11.72 -14.52 -4.36
C GLY A 69 10.20 -14.59 -4.27
N ARG A 70 9.60 -14.21 -3.13
CA ARG A 70 8.14 -14.23 -2.95
C ARG A 70 7.50 -12.95 -3.48
N LEU A 71 6.23 -13.07 -3.88
CA LEU A 71 5.38 -11.93 -4.19
C LEU A 71 4.56 -11.57 -2.96
N TYR A 72 4.47 -10.28 -2.70
CA TYR A 72 3.77 -9.69 -1.58
C TYR A 72 2.77 -8.67 -2.09
N ASP A 73 1.50 -8.84 -1.69
CA ASP A 73 0.51 -7.77 -1.84
C ASP A 73 0.61 -6.93 -0.56
N ILE A 74 1.07 -5.68 -0.68
CA ILE A 74 1.19 -4.75 0.43
C ILE A 74 0.05 -3.74 0.35
N ASP A 75 -0.71 -3.67 1.43
CA ASP A 75 -1.78 -2.71 1.61
C ASP A 75 -1.20 -1.42 2.20
N PHE A 76 -1.38 -0.29 1.51
CA PHE A 76 -0.99 1.05 1.93
C PHE A 76 -2.23 1.83 2.36
N LEU A 77 -2.28 2.19 3.63
CA LEU A 77 -3.29 3.11 4.15
C LEU A 77 -2.70 4.50 4.20
N MET A 78 -3.44 5.45 3.64
CA MET A 78 -2.92 6.78 3.36
C MET A 78 -3.97 7.84 3.66
N VAL A 79 -3.50 9.01 4.11
CA VAL A 79 -4.30 10.23 4.20
C VAL A 79 -3.90 11.12 3.04
N VAL A 80 -4.89 11.59 2.28
CA VAL A 80 -4.66 12.46 1.12
C VAL A 80 -5.25 13.82 1.39
N LYS A 81 -4.40 14.84 1.31
CA LYS A 81 -4.76 16.26 1.34
C LYS A 81 -4.38 16.87 -0.01
N PRO A 82 -4.89 18.08 -0.35
CA PRO A 82 -4.46 18.77 -1.56
C PRO A 82 -2.93 18.83 -1.65
N ALA A 83 -2.37 18.30 -2.74
CA ALA A 83 -0.93 18.20 -3.00
C ALA A 83 -0.08 17.42 -1.98
N GLN A 84 -0.69 16.64 -1.07
CA GLN A 84 0.04 15.88 -0.06
C GLN A 84 -0.57 14.50 0.16
N LEU A 85 0.22 13.46 -0.09
CA LEU A 85 -0.09 12.08 0.28
C LEU A 85 0.79 11.68 1.46
N THR A 86 0.19 11.13 2.50
CA THR A 86 0.91 10.59 3.66
C THR A 86 0.52 9.15 3.88
N VAL A 87 1.47 8.24 3.74
CA VAL A 87 1.28 6.83 4.15
C VAL A 87 1.29 6.77 5.67
N THR A 88 0.23 6.20 6.23
CA THR A 88 -0.01 6.10 7.67
C THR A 88 0.23 4.69 8.21
N GLU A 89 -0.03 3.68 7.39
CA GLU A 89 0.16 2.27 7.76
C GLU A 89 0.46 1.46 6.50
N THR A 90 1.31 0.45 6.64
CA THR A 90 1.51 -0.61 5.66
C THR A 90 1.20 -1.96 6.28
N SER A 91 0.67 -2.89 5.49
CA SER A 91 0.34 -4.24 5.95
C SER A 91 0.53 -5.26 4.84
N VAL A 92 1.18 -6.39 5.15
CA VAL A 92 1.23 -7.52 4.22
C VAL A 92 -0.17 -8.15 4.15
N HIS A 93 -0.81 -8.07 3.00
CA HIS A 93 -2.13 -8.63 2.74
C HIS A 93 -2.04 -10.03 2.16
N LYS A 94 -1.17 -10.27 1.18
CA LYS A 94 -0.96 -11.60 0.60
C LYS A 94 0.51 -11.96 0.48
N ILE A 95 0.78 -13.27 0.52
CA ILE A 95 2.09 -13.84 0.22
C ILE A 95 1.87 -14.93 -0.84
N ASN A 96 2.48 -14.77 -2.01
CA ASN A 96 2.30 -15.65 -3.17
C ASN A 96 0.82 -15.91 -3.49
N GLY A 97 0.02 -14.83 -3.49
CA GLY A 97 -1.42 -14.88 -3.77
C GLY A 97 -2.30 -15.41 -2.63
N LYS A 98 -1.74 -15.91 -1.52
CA LYS A 98 -2.52 -16.37 -0.36
C LYS A 98 -2.81 -15.21 0.60
N PRO A 99 -4.08 -14.87 0.86
CA PRO A 99 -4.42 -13.78 1.77
C PRO A 99 -4.16 -14.15 3.23
N LEU A 100 -3.69 -13.15 3.99
CA LEU A 100 -3.53 -13.20 5.45
C LEU A 100 -4.77 -12.67 6.19
N TYR A 101 -5.56 -11.84 5.51
CA TYR A 101 -6.85 -11.31 5.94
C TYR A 101 -7.69 -10.97 4.70
N ASN A 102 -8.99 -10.78 4.90
CA ASN A 102 -9.91 -10.30 3.87
C ASN A 102 -10.38 -8.87 4.18
N TRP A 103 -10.98 -8.24 3.18
CA TRP A 103 -11.66 -6.95 3.33
C TRP A 103 -13.17 -7.14 3.26
N LYS A 104 -13.90 -6.44 4.12
CA LYS A 104 -15.36 -6.40 4.12
C LYS A 104 -15.84 -4.97 4.11
N GLU A 105 -16.71 -4.62 3.18
CA GLU A 105 -17.38 -3.33 3.15
C GLU A 105 -18.59 -3.33 4.10
N GLU A 106 -18.67 -2.32 4.96
CA GLU A 106 -19.82 -2.09 5.83
C GLU A 106 -20.21 -0.61 5.76
N LYS A 107 -21.36 -0.31 5.15
CA LYS A 107 -21.91 1.04 5.01
C LYS A 107 -20.93 2.02 4.32
N GLY A 108 -20.29 1.60 3.23
CA GLY A 108 -19.31 2.41 2.49
C GLY A 108 -17.93 2.52 3.14
N VAL A 109 -17.66 1.75 4.20
CA VAL A 109 -16.36 1.73 4.89
C VAL A 109 -15.78 0.32 4.84
N TRP A 110 -14.58 0.18 4.28
CA TRP A 110 -13.85 -1.09 4.23
C TRP A 110 -13.13 -1.39 5.55
N LYS A 111 -13.25 -2.63 6.03
CA LYS A 111 -12.60 -3.12 7.26
C LYS A 111 -11.87 -4.44 7.01
N LYS A 112 -10.73 -4.61 7.69
CA LYS A 112 -9.98 -5.89 7.72
C LYS A 112 -10.77 -6.91 8.53
N VAL A 113 -10.94 -8.12 8.00
CA VAL A 113 -11.57 -9.28 8.67
C VAL A 113 -10.67 -10.51 8.52
N LYS A 114 -10.79 -11.48 9.43
CA LYS A 114 -10.03 -12.73 9.32
C LYS A 114 -10.44 -13.50 8.06
N VAL A 115 -9.49 -14.26 7.51
CA VAL A 115 -9.75 -15.25 6.46
C VAL A 115 -10.69 -16.35 6.93
#